data_AF-A0A942XT04-F1
#
_entry.id   AF-A0A942XT04-F1
#
_cell.length_a   1.000
_cell.length_b   1.000
_cell.length_c   1.000
_cell.angle_alpha   90.00
_cell.angle_beta   90.00
_cell.angle_gamma   90.00
#
_symmetry.space_group_name_H-M   'P 1'
#
loop_
_entity.id
_entity.type
_entity.pdbx_description
1 polymer ?
#
loop_
_entity_poly.entity_id
_entity_poly.type
_entity_poly.pdbx_seq_one_letter_code
_entity_poly.pdbx_strand_id
1 'polypeptide(L)'
;MSPRGQILAFGVEEPTASYGLNYIFEGNKAWLWGHQIHTASLDFLHAPPLPARHPQHLTEIAPGESLRWTIHLGAVDVLEQVKPTLATWLSAPLLEARKYTLCSGEAASVKIHGTQAVSEAILHHPDGRTESLPATDENRLVTPPLREKGLYRITITAGGKQSEVSLYVRNPWSWYLTQARNSVAEHPPFFSASCETFYGYYPAFLAARHFPDPVRDKALEERFSGLLPQLIDSRGHPQEQANPRRIQNFSTLAGMLVDLWEATGNDTYLLNASRLGDFIASDSVQWSDGSYRSEGIHYTAVIYPAKSMFELADAELRAGWTDRARRHHVSAIRAAEDLRLRLDDIETEGDMTFEDGMITCSALQMALCGLHMPDGALRRQYAEAARHMMEKHRCLEQRLIPDCRMRGATLRYWEALDIYFSPNQAMNSPHGWTAWKIYAVCYLYLLTGEEHYLNELTETTGACVQLMDLDGRLRWGFIPDPYIEGLVCTPAADNPHERQMRDSVVGEQYLGMISPWLRPDDEHAFTRFGCPGGAGDNTVYEIFKALEECVLTTAYVIVSETGAIRAHNCSAHWTRPDRLHIEPAEKCIERIHLNIRKPIVAETRLQGKSYRQRAASGMSWIGTDPYPKVRR
;
A
#
# COMPACT_ATOMS: atom_id res chain seq x y z
N MET A 1 -17.68 6.98 7.30
CA MET A 1 -17.27 8.40 7.21
C MET A 1 -17.55 8.87 5.79
N SER A 2 -17.99 10.10 5.57
CA SER A 2 -18.13 10.68 4.23
C SER A 2 -16.86 11.45 3.82
N PRO A 3 -16.65 11.77 2.52
CA PRO A 3 -15.55 12.63 2.07
C PRO A 3 -15.54 14.02 2.73
N ARG A 4 -16.66 14.47 3.31
CA ARG A 4 -16.76 15.72 4.08
C ARG A 4 -16.39 15.57 5.56
N GLY A 5 -15.89 14.40 5.96
CA GLY A 5 -15.51 14.11 7.33
C GLY A 5 -16.68 13.79 8.28
N GLN A 6 -17.92 13.66 7.78
CA GLN A 6 -19.06 13.31 8.64
C GLN A 6 -18.97 11.82 9.03
N ILE A 7 -19.08 11.52 10.32
CA ILE A 7 -18.96 10.15 10.83
C ILE A 7 -20.27 9.73 11.46
N LEU A 8 -20.80 8.61 10.97
CA LEU A 8 -21.87 7.86 11.60
C LEU A 8 -21.23 6.62 12.22
N ALA A 9 -21.31 6.49 13.54
CA ALA A 9 -20.89 5.30 14.25
C ALA A 9 -22.13 4.46 14.57
N PHE A 10 -21.98 3.14 14.49
CA PHE A 10 -23.01 2.21 14.89
C PHE A 10 -22.39 0.96 15.53
N GLY A 11 -23.16 0.29 16.37
CA GLY A 11 -22.75 -0.96 17.00
C GLY A 11 -23.92 -1.69 17.64
N VAL A 12 -23.74 -2.98 17.91
CA VAL A 12 -24.75 -3.85 18.50
C VAL A 12 -24.22 -4.37 19.84
N GLU A 13 -25.02 -4.26 20.90
CA GLU A 13 -24.57 -4.68 22.24
C GLU A 13 -24.35 -6.19 22.33
N GLU A 14 -25.26 -6.96 21.74
CA GLU A 14 -25.25 -8.41 21.72
C GLU A 14 -24.47 -8.94 20.49
N PRO A 15 -23.90 -10.16 20.56
CA PRO A 15 -23.18 -10.74 19.43
C PRO A 15 -24.04 -10.83 18.17
N THR A 16 -23.49 -10.39 17.04
CA THR A 16 -24.07 -10.53 15.69
C THR A 16 -23.32 -11.60 14.92
N ALA A 17 -24.01 -12.46 14.18
CA ALA A 17 -23.36 -13.54 13.43
C ALA A 17 -22.38 -12.99 12.39
N SER A 18 -22.81 -12.03 11.57
CA SER A 18 -21.99 -11.44 10.52
C SER A 18 -22.43 -10.01 10.15
N TYR A 19 -21.74 -9.42 9.19
CA TYR A 19 -22.15 -8.23 8.47
C TYR A 19 -21.80 -8.42 6.98
N GLY A 20 -22.46 -7.68 6.09
CA GLY A 20 -22.21 -7.76 4.66
C GLY A 20 -22.07 -6.38 4.01
N LEU A 21 -21.22 -6.28 2.99
CA LEU A 21 -21.28 -5.21 2.00
C LEU A 21 -22.04 -5.74 0.79
N ASN A 22 -23.15 -5.09 0.45
CA ASN A 22 -24.03 -5.52 -0.62
C ASN A 22 -23.57 -4.87 -1.93
N TYR A 23 -22.72 -5.57 -2.67
CA TYR A 23 -22.21 -5.15 -3.98
C TYR A 23 -23.31 -5.18 -5.05
N ILE A 24 -23.19 -4.39 -6.12
CA ILE A 24 -24.23 -4.33 -7.19
C ILE A 24 -24.44 -5.66 -7.93
N PHE A 25 -23.46 -6.56 -7.87
CA PHE A 25 -23.54 -7.91 -8.43
C PHE A 25 -23.48 -9.01 -7.36
N GLU A 26 -23.91 -8.70 -6.14
CA GLU A 26 -24.02 -9.67 -5.05
C GLU A 26 -24.81 -10.91 -5.50
N GLY A 27 -24.27 -12.09 -5.20
CA GLY A 27 -24.84 -13.39 -5.60
C GLY A 27 -24.67 -13.73 -7.09
N ASN A 28 -24.12 -12.84 -7.92
CA ASN A 28 -23.85 -13.12 -9.32
C ASN A 28 -22.49 -13.80 -9.50
N LYS A 29 -22.50 -15.06 -9.96
CA LYS A 29 -21.30 -15.85 -10.21
C LYS A 29 -20.71 -15.65 -11.62
N ALA A 30 -21.22 -14.69 -12.39
CA ALA A 30 -20.64 -14.25 -13.66
C ALA A 30 -19.78 -12.98 -13.47
N TRP A 31 -18.78 -12.82 -14.33
CA TRP A 31 -18.00 -11.58 -14.38
C TRP A 31 -18.84 -10.45 -14.99
N LEU A 32 -18.96 -9.32 -14.29
CA LEU A 32 -19.72 -8.15 -14.73
C LEU A 32 -18.95 -6.86 -14.42
N TRP A 33 -18.88 -5.95 -15.39
CA TRP A 33 -18.22 -4.67 -15.16
C TRP A 33 -19.03 -3.78 -14.21
N GLY A 34 -18.39 -3.31 -13.14
CA GLY A 34 -18.97 -2.35 -12.20
C GLY A 34 -18.19 -2.21 -10.90
N HIS A 35 -18.36 -1.05 -10.26
CA HIS A 35 -17.51 -0.60 -9.13
C HIS A 35 -18.33 0.11 -8.03
N GLN A 36 -19.56 -0.34 -7.77
CA GLN A 36 -20.44 0.27 -6.75
C GLN A 36 -20.77 -0.71 -5.62
N ILE A 37 -20.97 -0.15 -4.42
CA ILE A 37 -21.55 -0.82 -3.25
C ILE A 37 -22.95 -0.22 -3.06
N HIS A 38 -23.99 -1.04 -3.01
CA HIS A 38 -25.38 -0.61 -2.91
C HIS A 38 -25.77 -0.27 -1.46
N THR A 39 -25.44 -1.15 -0.51
CA THR A 39 -25.74 -0.97 0.92
C THR A 39 -24.79 -1.81 1.78
N ALA A 40 -24.98 -1.78 3.10
CA ALA A 40 -24.42 -2.74 4.03
C ALA A 40 -25.54 -3.39 4.86
N SER A 41 -25.31 -4.61 5.32
CA SER A 41 -26.27 -5.41 6.09
C SER A 41 -25.65 -5.89 7.41
N LEU A 42 -26.50 -6.06 8.42
CA LEU A 42 -26.17 -6.72 9.68
C LEU A 42 -26.89 -8.06 9.71
N ASP A 43 -26.13 -9.14 9.85
CA ASP A 43 -26.66 -10.49 9.84
C ASP A 43 -26.72 -11.01 11.27
N PHE A 44 -27.90 -10.90 11.87
CA PHE A 44 -28.14 -11.40 13.24
C PHE A 44 -27.97 -12.91 13.33
N LEU A 45 -28.34 -13.61 12.25
CA LEU A 45 -28.12 -15.03 12.04
C LEU A 45 -27.47 -15.21 10.68
N HIS A 46 -26.54 -16.15 10.55
CA HIS A 46 -25.87 -16.40 9.28
C HIS A 46 -25.41 -17.86 9.19
N ALA A 47 -25.41 -18.43 7.98
CA ALA A 47 -24.93 -19.78 7.74
C ALA A 47 -23.39 -19.87 7.88
N PRO A 48 -22.84 -20.99 8.40
CA PRO A 48 -21.41 -21.24 8.35
C PRO A 48 -20.94 -21.61 6.93
N PRO A 49 -19.63 -21.53 6.63
CA PRO A 49 -18.54 -21.18 7.53
C PRO A 49 -18.39 -19.66 7.70
N LEU A 50 -18.19 -19.22 8.94
CA LEU A 50 -17.80 -17.86 9.27
C LEU A 50 -16.37 -17.85 9.84
N PRO A 51 -15.62 -16.74 9.72
CA PRO A 51 -14.31 -16.60 10.36
C PRO A 51 -14.40 -16.90 11.86
N ALA A 52 -13.37 -17.53 12.42
CA ALA A 52 -13.43 -18.08 13.79
C ALA A 52 -13.77 -17.06 14.89
N ARG A 53 -13.53 -15.76 14.65
CA ARG A 53 -13.89 -14.67 15.59
C ARG A 53 -15.38 -14.31 15.58
N HIS A 54 -16.12 -14.73 14.57
CA HIS A 54 -17.57 -14.55 14.48
C HIS A 54 -18.32 -15.62 15.28
N PRO A 55 -19.50 -15.32 15.85
CA PRO A 55 -20.33 -16.32 16.53
C PRO A 55 -20.69 -17.49 15.61
N GLN A 56 -20.18 -18.68 15.93
CA GLN A 56 -20.42 -19.90 15.12
C GLN A 56 -21.79 -20.56 15.38
N HIS A 57 -22.52 -20.12 16.41
CA HIS A 57 -23.76 -20.73 16.88
C HIS A 57 -25.02 -19.95 16.50
N LEU A 58 -24.88 -18.72 15.98
CA LEU A 58 -26.00 -17.86 15.59
C LEU A 58 -26.44 -18.19 14.15
N THR A 59 -26.96 -19.40 13.95
CA THR A 59 -27.36 -19.90 12.61
C THR A 59 -28.88 -20.02 12.47
N GLU A 60 -29.60 -20.25 13.57
CA GLU A 60 -31.04 -20.48 13.61
C GLU A 60 -31.64 -20.06 14.96
N ILE A 61 -32.97 -20.07 15.06
CA ILE A 61 -33.71 -19.85 16.31
C ILE A 61 -34.55 -21.10 16.59
N ALA A 62 -34.34 -21.74 17.73
CA ALA A 62 -35.06 -22.95 18.11
C ALA A 62 -36.54 -22.66 18.45
N PRO A 63 -37.44 -23.66 18.37
CA PRO A 63 -38.83 -23.49 18.77
C PRO A 63 -38.95 -23.00 20.24
N GLY A 64 -39.57 -21.83 20.42
CA GLY A 64 -39.76 -21.20 21.74
C GLY A 64 -38.59 -20.35 22.22
N GLU A 65 -37.49 -20.27 21.47
CA GLU A 65 -36.37 -19.37 21.73
C GLU A 65 -36.71 -17.94 21.27
N SER A 66 -36.15 -16.95 21.97
CA SER A 66 -36.24 -15.53 21.58
C SER A 66 -34.88 -14.89 21.77
N LEU A 67 -34.40 -14.24 20.72
CA LEU A 67 -33.18 -13.44 20.72
C LEU A 67 -33.54 -11.96 20.57
N ARG A 68 -32.71 -11.09 21.15
CA ARG A 68 -32.89 -9.64 21.12
C ARG A 68 -31.55 -8.98 20.86
N TRP A 69 -31.55 -8.01 19.95
CA TRP A 69 -30.41 -7.14 19.68
C TRP A 69 -30.77 -5.68 19.96
N THR A 70 -29.82 -4.95 20.53
CA THR A 70 -29.88 -3.54 20.87
C THR A 70 -28.86 -2.80 20.02
N ILE A 71 -29.34 -1.98 19.09
CA ILE A 71 -28.51 -1.27 18.11
C ILE A 71 -28.38 0.18 18.54
N HIS A 72 -27.14 0.66 18.57
CA HIS A 72 -26.81 2.06 18.78
C HIS A 72 -26.37 2.68 17.46
N LEU A 73 -26.85 3.90 17.19
CA LEU A 73 -26.49 4.67 16.00
C LEU A 73 -26.39 6.14 16.38
N GLY A 74 -25.31 6.80 16.02
CA GLY A 74 -25.13 8.22 16.32
C GLY A 74 -24.00 8.87 15.55
N ALA A 75 -24.09 10.18 15.42
CA ALA A 75 -23.01 10.98 14.85
C ALA A 75 -21.82 11.04 15.81
N VAL A 76 -20.61 11.03 15.25
CA VAL A 76 -19.35 11.25 15.98
C VAL A 76 -18.60 12.35 15.27
N ASP A 77 -18.01 13.29 16.02
CA ASP A 77 -17.42 14.49 15.43
C ASP A 77 -16.07 14.20 14.77
N VAL A 78 -15.23 13.39 15.43
CA VAL A 78 -13.86 13.08 14.97
C VAL A 78 -13.55 11.60 15.13
N LEU A 79 -12.66 11.10 14.26
CA LEU A 79 -12.38 9.66 14.13
C LEU A 79 -11.82 9.05 15.43
N GLU A 80 -11.05 9.81 16.18
CA GLU A 80 -10.43 9.44 17.46
C GLU A 80 -11.47 9.17 18.55
N GLN A 81 -12.70 9.70 18.41
CA GLN A 81 -13.79 9.50 19.36
C GLN A 81 -14.66 8.29 19.03
N VAL A 82 -14.51 7.66 17.86
CA VAL A 82 -15.35 6.51 17.46
C VAL A 82 -15.19 5.35 18.44
N LYS A 83 -13.95 4.95 18.77
CA LYS A 83 -13.71 3.84 19.73
C LYS A 83 -14.19 4.18 21.15
N PRO A 84 -13.85 5.34 21.75
CA PRO A 84 -14.41 5.73 23.05
C PRO A 84 -15.94 5.74 23.11
N THR A 85 -16.58 6.25 22.05
CA THR A 85 -18.04 6.36 21.96
C THR A 85 -18.68 4.98 21.87
N LEU A 86 -18.22 4.13 20.95
CA LEU A 86 -18.72 2.76 20.80
C LEU A 86 -18.43 1.91 22.03
N ALA A 87 -17.26 2.04 22.67
CA ALA A 87 -16.97 1.33 23.91
C ALA A 87 -17.97 1.65 25.02
N THR A 88 -18.46 2.90 25.07
CA THR A 88 -19.48 3.34 26.01
C THR A 88 -20.86 2.79 25.65
N TRP A 89 -21.30 2.94 24.40
CA TRP A 89 -22.61 2.45 23.94
C TRP A 89 -22.74 0.93 24.11
N LEU A 90 -21.67 0.21 23.77
CA LEU A 90 -21.68 -1.24 23.74
C LEU A 90 -21.30 -1.86 25.08
N SER A 91 -20.83 -1.07 26.06
CA SER A 91 -20.21 -1.60 27.29
C SER A 91 -19.19 -2.71 27.00
N ALA A 92 -18.39 -2.52 25.94
CA ALA A 92 -17.45 -3.49 25.40
C ALA A 92 -16.03 -2.89 25.32
N PRO A 93 -14.97 -3.68 25.56
CA PRO A 93 -13.60 -3.18 25.46
C PRO A 93 -13.21 -2.98 24.00
N LEU A 94 -12.99 -1.75 23.54
CA LEU A 94 -12.43 -1.48 22.21
C LEU A 94 -10.93 -1.21 22.27
N LEU A 95 -10.19 -1.88 21.39
CA LEU A 95 -8.73 -1.95 21.48
C LEU A 95 -8.04 -1.08 20.44
N GLU A 96 -6.91 -0.49 20.81
CA GLU A 96 -6.09 0.31 19.91
C GLU A 96 -4.61 0.13 20.22
N ALA A 97 -3.87 -0.48 19.30
CA ALA A 97 -2.43 -0.62 19.43
C ALA A 97 -1.72 0.65 18.98
N ARG A 98 -0.60 0.97 19.62
CA ARG A 98 0.26 2.08 19.20
C ARG A 98 0.97 1.80 17.87
N LYS A 99 1.27 0.53 17.59
CA LYS A 99 1.84 0.03 16.34
C LYS A 99 1.25 -1.35 16.08
N TYR A 100 0.98 -1.64 14.81
CA TYR A 100 0.40 -2.92 14.37
C TYR A 100 1.44 -3.83 13.70
N THR A 101 2.54 -3.26 13.21
CA THR A 101 3.68 -3.99 12.67
C THR A 101 4.94 -3.62 13.44
N LEU A 102 5.67 -4.64 13.91
CA LEU A 102 6.75 -4.52 14.89
C LEU A 102 8.04 -5.15 14.37
N CYS A 103 9.19 -4.60 14.76
CA CYS A 103 10.46 -5.31 14.65
C CYS A 103 10.57 -6.38 15.74
N SER A 104 11.38 -7.41 15.50
CA SER A 104 11.62 -8.44 16.53
C SER A 104 12.28 -7.82 17.76
N GLY A 105 11.76 -8.13 18.94
CA GLY A 105 12.18 -7.58 20.22
C GLY A 105 11.47 -6.28 20.62
N GLU A 106 10.57 -5.73 19.79
CA GLU A 106 9.70 -4.63 20.23
C GLU A 106 8.56 -5.15 21.12
N ALA A 107 8.24 -4.42 22.18
CA ALA A 107 7.03 -4.63 22.97
C ALA A 107 5.86 -3.82 22.38
N ALA A 108 4.67 -4.39 22.39
CA ALA A 108 3.46 -3.71 21.97
C ALA A 108 2.78 -3.00 23.15
N SER A 109 2.09 -1.92 22.84
CA SER A 109 1.28 -1.16 23.79
C SER A 109 -0.12 -1.03 23.22
N VAL A 110 -1.12 -1.52 23.94
CA VAL A 110 -2.52 -1.52 23.53
C VAL A 110 -3.31 -0.69 24.52
N LYS A 111 -3.94 0.38 24.03
CA LYS A 111 -4.92 1.15 24.77
C LYS A 111 -6.26 0.42 24.74
N ILE A 112 -6.93 0.40 25.87
CA ILE A 112 -8.25 -0.20 26.05
C ILE A 112 -9.23 0.94 26.30
N HIS A 113 -10.24 1.05 25.45
CA HIS A 113 -11.37 1.96 25.63
C HIS A 113 -12.52 1.14 26.21
N GLY A 114 -13.03 1.51 27.38
CA GLY A 114 -14.11 0.79 28.05
C GLY A 114 -14.33 1.29 29.47
N THR A 115 -15.47 0.94 30.05
CA THR A 115 -15.83 1.29 31.44
C THR A 115 -15.73 0.11 32.39
N GLN A 116 -15.66 -1.10 31.86
CA GLN A 116 -15.58 -2.35 32.62
C GLN A 116 -14.12 -2.73 32.85
N ALA A 117 -13.81 -3.24 34.05
CA ALA A 117 -12.48 -3.75 34.35
C ALA A 117 -12.16 -4.98 33.49
N VAL A 118 -10.91 -5.06 33.03
CA VAL A 118 -10.40 -6.22 32.30
C VAL A 118 -10.33 -7.42 33.23
N SER A 119 -11.10 -8.47 32.92
CA SER A 119 -11.08 -9.73 33.67
C SER A 119 -10.04 -10.71 33.15
N GLU A 120 -9.70 -10.60 31.86
CA GLU A 120 -8.75 -11.51 31.22
C GLU A 120 -8.07 -10.83 30.02
N ALA A 121 -6.76 -11.06 29.87
CA ALA A 121 -5.99 -10.70 28.69
C ALA A 121 -5.08 -11.87 28.29
N ILE A 122 -5.24 -12.37 27.07
CA ILE A 122 -4.48 -13.52 26.53
C ILE A 122 -3.72 -13.08 25.29
N LEU A 123 -2.40 -13.29 25.29
CA LEU A 123 -1.57 -13.21 24.10
C LEU A 123 -1.51 -14.58 23.43
N HIS A 124 -1.79 -14.62 22.14
CA HIS A 124 -1.62 -15.76 21.25
C HIS A 124 -0.38 -15.52 20.38
N HIS A 125 0.55 -16.47 20.43
CA HIS A 125 1.78 -16.47 19.65
C HIS A 125 1.57 -17.10 18.26
N PRO A 126 2.45 -16.78 17.29
CA PRO A 126 2.42 -17.40 15.96
C PRO A 126 2.53 -18.93 15.99
N ASP A 127 3.30 -19.50 16.92
CA ASP A 127 3.45 -20.96 17.12
C ASP A 127 2.21 -21.65 17.75
N GLY A 128 1.15 -20.89 18.06
CA GLY A 128 -0.05 -21.39 18.72
C GLY A 128 0.02 -21.41 20.25
N ARG A 129 1.16 -21.05 20.86
CA ARG A 129 1.26 -20.90 22.31
C ARG A 129 0.42 -19.72 22.79
N THR A 130 -0.07 -19.80 24.02
CA THR A 130 -0.77 -18.69 24.68
C THR A 130 -0.11 -18.32 26.01
N GLU A 131 -0.20 -17.05 26.37
CA GLU A 131 0.23 -16.55 27.68
C GLU A 131 -0.76 -15.51 28.22
N SER A 132 -1.00 -15.53 29.53
CA SER A 132 -1.80 -14.50 30.18
C SER A 132 -0.95 -13.25 30.37
N LEU A 133 -1.50 -12.09 30.01
CA LEU A 133 -0.85 -10.81 30.21
C LEU A 133 -1.36 -10.16 31.51
N PRO A 134 -0.45 -9.64 32.36
CA PRO A 134 -0.86 -8.98 33.59
C PRO A 134 -1.64 -7.69 33.26
N ALA A 135 -2.68 -7.43 34.04
CA ALA A 135 -3.35 -6.12 34.01
C ALA A 135 -2.32 -5.05 34.36
N THR A 136 -1.95 -4.24 33.37
CA THR A 136 -1.02 -3.12 33.51
C THR A 136 -1.85 -1.86 33.36
N ASP A 137 -2.16 -1.15 34.44
CA ASP A 137 -3.15 -0.06 34.50
C ASP A 137 -4.56 -0.46 33.96
N GLU A 138 -5.64 0.12 34.49
CA GLU A 138 -7.01 -0.32 34.10
C GLU A 138 -7.32 -0.15 32.59
N ASN A 139 -6.55 0.68 31.87
CA ASN A 139 -6.83 1.08 30.48
C ASN A 139 -5.67 0.85 29.48
N ARG A 140 -4.58 0.15 29.85
CA ARG A 140 -3.42 0.04 28.94
C ARG A 140 -2.54 -1.21 29.10
N LEU A 141 -2.70 -2.18 28.22
CA LEU A 141 -1.87 -3.38 28.19
C LEU A 141 -0.50 -3.15 27.53
N VAL A 142 0.57 -3.69 28.12
CA VAL A 142 1.90 -3.77 27.50
C VAL A 142 2.37 -5.23 27.43
N THR A 143 2.78 -5.68 26.24
CA THR A 143 3.28 -7.05 26.05
C THR A 143 4.74 -7.17 26.49
N PRO A 144 5.25 -8.39 26.75
CA PRO A 144 6.68 -8.62 26.68
C PRO A 144 7.23 -8.32 25.26
N PRO A 145 8.56 -8.17 25.10
CA PRO A 145 9.19 -8.10 23.78
C PRO A 145 8.80 -9.27 22.87
N LEU A 146 8.18 -8.98 21.73
CA LEU A 146 7.70 -9.99 20.78
C LEU A 146 8.81 -10.37 19.79
N ARG A 147 9.22 -11.63 19.76
CA ARG A 147 10.44 -12.05 19.03
C ARG A 147 10.18 -12.89 17.79
N GLU A 148 9.26 -13.85 17.91
CA GLU A 148 8.88 -14.74 16.82
C GLU A 148 8.21 -13.95 15.69
N LYS A 149 8.49 -14.31 14.44
CA LYS A 149 7.90 -13.67 13.27
C LYS A 149 6.48 -14.18 13.06
N GLY A 150 5.61 -13.34 12.53
CA GLY A 150 4.23 -13.73 12.20
C GLY A 150 3.18 -13.00 13.01
N LEU A 151 1.96 -13.54 12.93
CA LEU A 151 0.75 -12.96 13.49
C LEU A 151 0.62 -13.31 14.98
N TYR A 152 0.55 -12.28 15.81
CA TYR A 152 0.13 -12.37 17.20
C TYR A 152 -1.29 -11.85 17.30
N ARG A 153 -2.02 -12.36 18.29
CA ARG A 153 -3.33 -11.83 18.65
C ARG A 153 -3.40 -11.62 20.14
N ILE A 154 -4.00 -10.52 20.58
CA ILE A 154 -4.32 -10.29 21.98
C ILE A 154 -5.84 -10.27 22.10
N THR A 155 -6.36 -11.13 22.96
CA THR A 155 -7.78 -11.22 23.28
C THR A 155 -8.00 -10.60 24.66
N ILE A 156 -8.95 -9.67 24.78
CA ILE A 156 -9.30 -9.00 26.03
C ILE A 156 -10.77 -9.25 26.34
N THR A 157 -11.04 -9.68 27.57
CA THR A 157 -12.38 -9.87 28.11
C THR A 157 -12.65 -8.84 29.21
N ALA A 158 -13.75 -8.11 29.09
CA ALA A 158 -14.24 -7.16 30.10
C ALA A 158 -15.77 -7.13 30.08
N GLY A 159 -16.41 -7.17 31.25
CA GLY A 159 -17.88 -7.15 31.36
C GLY A 159 -18.59 -8.32 30.66
N GLY A 160 -17.92 -9.48 30.54
CA GLY A 160 -18.44 -10.64 29.80
C GLY A 160 -18.39 -10.50 28.27
N LYS A 161 -17.83 -9.41 27.75
CA LYS A 161 -17.63 -9.18 26.31
C LYS A 161 -16.15 -9.31 25.96
N GLN A 162 -15.89 -9.74 24.74
CA GLN A 162 -14.54 -10.00 24.26
C GLN A 162 -14.23 -9.15 23.04
N SER A 163 -12.97 -8.73 22.90
CA SER A 163 -12.46 -8.08 21.70
C SER A 163 -11.01 -8.49 21.45
N GLU A 164 -10.57 -8.37 20.21
CA GLU A 164 -9.23 -8.77 19.80
C GLU A 164 -8.46 -7.64 19.11
N VAL A 165 -7.13 -7.69 19.23
CA VAL A 165 -6.20 -6.91 18.42
C VAL A 165 -5.14 -7.83 17.84
N SER A 166 -4.88 -7.69 16.55
CA SER A 166 -3.86 -8.45 15.84
C SER A 166 -2.61 -7.60 15.59
N LEU A 167 -1.43 -8.18 15.82
CA LEU A 167 -0.13 -7.55 15.67
C LEU A 167 0.76 -8.45 14.81
N TYR A 168 1.66 -7.86 14.03
CA TYR A 168 2.57 -8.62 13.16
C TYR A 168 4.03 -8.29 13.44
N VAL A 169 4.83 -9.31 13.75
CA VAL A 169 6.29 -9.17 13.82
C VAL A 169 6.88 -9.54 12.47
N ARG A 170 7.36 -8.53 11.73
CA ARG A 170 7.78 -8.67 10.33
C ARG A 170 9.21 -9.18 10.17
N ASN A 171 9.53 -9.68 8.97
CA ASN A 171 10.92 -9.82 8.52
C ASN A 171 11.58 -8.44 8.26
N PRO A 172 12.92 -8.37 8.11
CA PRO A 172 13.60 -7.17 7.61
C PRO A 172 13.03 -6.72 6.25
N TRP A 173 13.07 -5.42 5.93
CA TRP A 173 12.52 -4.90 4.68
C TRP A 173 13.26 -5.44 3.45
N SER A 174 14.59 -5.61 3.57
CA SER A 174 15.41 -6.25 2.52
C SER A 174 14.94 -7.66 2.15
N TRP A 175 14.40 -8.41 3.13
CA TRP A 175 13.88 -9.75 2.88
C TRP A 175 12.67 -9.70 1.95
N TYR A 176 11.72 -8.79 2.17
CA TYR A 176 10.51 -8.66 1.34
C TYR A 176 10.84 -8.33 -0.12
N LEU A 177 11.72 -7.34 -0.37
CA LEU A 177 12.12 -7.00 -1.73
C LEU A 177 12.86 -8.16 -2.42
N THR A 178 13.73 -8.86 -1.69
CA THR A 178 14.48 -10.02 -2.23
C THR A 178 13.54 -11.18 -2.57
N GLN A 179 12.55 -11.46 -1.73
CA GLN A 179 11.56 -12.51 -2.01
C GLN A 179 10.65 -12.15 -3.18
N ALA A 180 10.27 -10.87 -3.32
CA ALA A 180 9.52 -10.42 -4.48
C ALA A 180 10.30 -10.68 -5.79
N ARG A 181 11.59 -10.32 -5.85
CA ARG A 181 12.46 -10.67 -6.99
C ARG A 181 12.54 -12.18 -7.20
N ASN A 182 12.70 -12.98 -6.13
CA ASN A 182 12.78 -14.44 -6.27
C ASN A 182 11.50 -15.02 -6.87
N SER A 183 10.32 -14.53 -6.46
CA SER A 183 9.04 -14.94 -7.00
C SER A 183 8.92 -14.61 -8.50
N VAL A 184 9.40 -13.43 -8.89
CA VAL A 184 9.45 -12.99 -10.30
C VAL A 184 10.44 -13.82 -11.12
N ALA A 185 11.60 -14.19 -10.54
CA ALA A 185 12.58 -15.06 -11.21
C ALA A 185 12.04 -16.48 -11.42
N GLU A 186 11.25 -16.99 -10.47
CA GLU A 186 10.60 -18.30 -10.57
C GLU A 186 9.41 -18.29 -11.52
N HIS A 187 8.64 -17.20 -11.52
CA HIS A 187 7.44 -17.03 -12.35
C HIS A 187 7.49 -15.69 -13.11
N PRO A 188 8.29 -15.58 -14.18
CA PRO A 188 8.46 -14.33 -14.90
C PRO A 188 7.15 -13.80 -15.49
N PRO A 189 6.90 -12.49 -15.41
CA PRO A 189 5.73 -11.86 -16.01
C PRO A 189 5.73 -11.96 -17.54
N PHE A 190 4.54 -11.74 -18.11
CA PHE A 190 4.34 -11.63 -19.56
C PHE A 190 3.91 -10.22 -19.92
N PHE A 191 4.39 -9.75 -21.08
CA PHE A 191 3.86 -8.52 -21.65
C PHE A 191 2.46 -8.75 -22.24
N SER A 192 1.63 -7.74 -22.06
CA SER A 192 0.25 -7.72 -22.51
C SER A 192 -0.16 -6.30 -22.86
N ALA A 193 -1.42 -6.13 -23.28
CA ALA A 193 -2.06 -4.83 -23.46
C ALA A 193 -2.37 -4.09 -22.12
N SER A 194 -1.86 -4.58 -20.99
CA SER A 194 -2.18 -4.14 -19.64
C SER A 194 -0.93 -4.20 -18.74
N CYS A 195 -0.51 -3.07 -18.16
CA CYS A 195 0.65 -3.06 -17.26
C CYS A 195 0.51 -3.97 -16.05
N GLU A 196 -0.72 -4.18 -15.60
CA GLU A 196 -1.12 -5.03 -14.50
C GLU A 196 -0.61 -6.46 -14.61
N THR A 197 -0.18 -6.92 -15.79
CA THR A 197 0.40 -8.26 -16.00
C THR A 197 1.92 -8.31 -15.84
N PHE A 198 2.62 -7.16 -15.79
CA PHE A 198 4.08 -7.10 -15.81
C PHE A 198 4.71 -6.22 -14.72
N TYR A 199 3.95 -5.81 -13.71
CA TYR A 199 4.44 -5.09 -12.52
C TYR A 199 5.58 -5.81 -11.77
N GLY A 200 5.69 -7.14 -11.90
CA GLY A 200 6.78 -7.91 -11.30
C GLY A 200 8.19 -7.47 -11.70
N TYR A 201 8.36 -6.79 -12.84
CA TYR A 201 9.67 -6.28 -13.23
C TYR A 201 10.19 -5.14 -12.35
N TYR A 202 9.33 -4.39 -11.66
CA TYR A 202 9.77 -3.39 -10.69
C TYR A 202 10.64 -3.98 -9.56
N PRO A 203 10.13 -4.90 -8.72
CA PRO A 203 10.94 -5.49 -7.66
C PRO A 203 12.13 -6.28 -8.21
N ALA A 204 12.07 -6.81 -9.44
CA ALA A 204 13.22 -7.46 -10.05
C ALA A 204 14.42 -6.51 -10.17
N PHE A 205 14.22 -5.34 -10.80
CA PHE A 205 15.30 -4.40 -11.08
C PHE A 205 15.71 -3.62 -9.83
N LEU A 206 14.75 -3.27 -8.98
CA LEU A 206 15.03 -2.65 -7.68
C LEU A 206 15.85 -3.57 -6.78
N ALA A 207 15.55 -4.88 -6.74
CA ALA A 207 16.36 -5.83 -5.99
C ALA A 207 17.75 -6.03 -6.59
N ALA A 208 17.88 -6.06 -7.93
CA ALA A 208 19.18 -6.16 -8.60
C ALA A 208 20.13 -5.00 -8.23
N ARG A 209 19.57 -3.79 -8.10
CA ARG A 209 20.31 -2.60 -7.67
C ARG A 209 20.88 -2.70 -6.25
N HIS A 210 20.07 -3.21 -5.30
CA HIS A 210 20.42 -3.20 -3.87
C HIS A 210 21.02 -4.50 -3.35
N PHE A 211 20.63 -5.63 -3.96
CA PHE A 211 20.94 -7.00 -3.53
C PHE A 211 21.26 -7.89 -4.74
N PRO A 212 22.32 -7.57 -5.50
CA PRO A 212 22.61 -8.20 -6.78
C PRO A 212 22.73 -9.73 -6.69
N ASP A 213 22.07 -10.42 -7.61
CA ASP A 213 22.12 -11.86 -7.87
C ASP A 213 22.43 -12.06 -9.37
N PRO A 214 23.72 -12.24 -9.74
CA PRO A 214 24.15 -12.23 -11.14
C PRO A 214 23.46 -13.27 -12.04
N VAL A 215 22.94 -14.35 -11.48
CA VAL A 215 22.26 -15.40 -12.25
C VAL A 215 20.81 -15.00 -12.52
N ARG A 216 20.07 -14.62 -11.48
CA ARG A 216 18.66 -14.24 -11.61
C ARG A 216 18.49 -12.93 -12.36
N ASP A 217 19.29 -11.93 -12.01
CA ASP A 217 19.16 -10.58 -12.55
C ASP A 217 19.43 -10.57 -14.05
N LYS A 218 20.46 -11.30 -14.50
CA LYS A 218 20.79 -11.44 -15.93
C LYS A 218 19.67 -12.14 -16.71
N ALA A 219 19.09 -13.22 -16.18
CA ALA A 219 18.01 -13.93 -16.84
C ALA A 219 16.75 -13.05 -17.00
N LEU A 220 16.43 -12.26 -15.98
CA LEU A 220 15.30 -11.32 -16.00
C LEU A 220 15.54 -10.16 -16.98
N GLU A 221 16.76 -9.61 -17.00
CA GLU A 221 17.17 -8.57 -17.97
C GLU A 221 17.08 -9.08 -19.42
N GLU A 222 17.65 -10.26 -19.71
CA GLU A 222 17.63 -10.85 -21.06
C GLU A 222 16.20 -11.13 -21.53
N ARG A 223 15.33 -11.63 -20.64
CA ARG A 223 13.92 -11.84 -20.95
C ARG A 223 13.20 -10.52 -21.22
N PHE A 224 13.34 -9.54 -20.33
CA PHE A 224 12.68 -8.23 -20.48
C PHE A 224 13.10 -7.54 -21.77
N SER A 225 14.41 -7.44 -22.02
CA SER A 225 14.97 -6.79 -23.20
C SER A 225 14.61 -7.51 -24.50
N GLY A 226 14.58 -8.85 -24.50
CA GLY A 226 14.18 -9.66 -25.66
C GLY A 226 12.71 -9.49 -26.03
N LEU A 227 11.83 -9.26 -25.05
CA LEU A 227 10.38 -9.07 -25.26
C LEU A 227 9.98 -7.60 -25.44
N LEU A 228 10.84 -6.63 -25.09
CA LEU A 228 10.55 -5.19 -25.17
C LEU A 228 10.01 -4.74 -26.56
N PRO A 229 10.45 -5.27 -27.70
CA PRO A 229 9.90 -4.93 -29.02
C PRO A 229 8.41 -5.23 -29.20
N GLN A 230 7.82 -6.06 -28.33
CA GLN A 230 6.37 -6.31 -28.31
C GLN A 230 5.56 -5.12 -27.78
N LEU A 231 6.19 -4.25 -26.97
CA LEU A 231 5.53 -3.09 -26.37
C LEU A 231 5.83 -1.79 -27.12
N ILE A 232 7.09 -1.59 -27.54
CA ILE A 232 7.54 -0.35 -28.19
C ILE A 232 8.45 -0.63 -29.39
N ASP A 233 8.45 0.28 -30.35
CA ASP A 233 9.40 0.25 -31.46
C ASP A 233 10.76 0.87 -31.09
N SER A 234 11.71 0.84 -32.03
CA SER A 234 13.04 1.44 -31.83
C SER A 234 13.04 2.96 -31.61
N ARG A 235 11.94 3.66 -31.91
CA ARG A 235 11.75 5.10 -31.66
C ARG A 235 11.04 5.36 -30.34
N GLY A 236 10.70 4.33 -29.57
CA GLY A 236 9.95 4.42 -28.32
C GLY A 236 8.46 4.66 -28.50
N HIS A 237 7.91 4.44 -29.70
CA HIS A 237 6.47 4.51 -29.91
C HIS A 237 5.82 3.18 -29.52
N PRO A 238 4.66 3.20 -28.85
CA PRO A 238 3.88 2.01 -28.58
C PRO A 238 3.54 1.18 -29.83
N GLN A 239 3.60 -0.13 -29.70
CA GLN A 239 3.01 -1.07 -30.65
C GLN A 239 1.49 -1.07 -30.53
N GLU A 240 0.77 -1.27 -31.64
CA GLU A 240 -0.70 -1.32 -31.64
C GLU A 240 -1.25 -2.40 -30.69
N GLN A 241 -0.62 -3.58 -30.67
CA GLN A 241 -0.99 -4.69 -29.79
C GLN A 241 -0.86 -4.35 -28.29
N ALA A 242 0.02 -3.41 -27.94
CA ALA A 242 0.26 -2.95 -26.57
C ALA A 242 -0.81 -1.98 -26.06
N ASN A 243 -1.85 -1.73 -26.86
CA ASN A 243 -2.93 -0.81 -26.57
C ASN A 243 -2.40 0.62 -26.26
N PRO A 244 -1.97 1.37 -27.30
CA PRO A 244 -1.42 2.72 -27.15
C PRO A 244 -2.35 3.70 -26.42
N ARG A 245 -3.63 3.38 -26.30
CA ARG A 245 -4.64 4.21 -25.65
C ARG A 245 -4.53 4.18 -24.11
N ARG A 246 -3.91 3.14 -23.53
CA ARG A 246 -3.68 3.04 -22.08
C ARG A 246 -2.34 3.66 -21.71
N ILE A 247 -2.34 4.96 -21.43
CA ILE A 247 -1.12 5.74 -21.11
C ILE A 247 -0.36 5.14 -19.92
N GLN A 248 -1.08 4.59 -18.94
CA GLN A 248 -0.49 3.93 -17.77
C GLN A 248 0.47 2.80 -18.13
N ASN A 249 0.24 2.10 -19.25
CA ASN A 249 1.11 1.00 -19.68
C ASN A 249 2.53 1.52 -19.95
N PHE A 250 2.60 2.70 -20.56
CA PHE A 250 3.83 3.28 -21.06
C PHE A 250 4.54 4.15 -20.02
N SER A 251 3.80 4.86 -19.16
CA SER A 251 4.41 5.53 -18.01
C SER A 251 5.01 4.51 -17.03
N THR A 252 4.35 3.37 -16.85
CA THR A 252 4.88 2.25 -16.04
C THR A 252 6.13 1.66 -16.67
N LEU A 253 6.11 1.38 -17.98
CA LEU A 253 7.27 0.86 -18.70
C LEU A 253 8.47 1.81 -18.64
N ALA A 254 8.24 3.13 -18.72
CA ALA A 254 9.30 4.13 -18.57
C ALA A 254 9.98 4.02 -17.20
N GLY A 255 9.20 3.86 -16.12
CA GLY A 255 9.72 3.64 -14.77
C GLY A 255 10.56 2.36 -14.67
N MET A 256 10.08 1.24 -15.22
CA MET A 256 10.85 -0.02 -15.21
C MET A 256 12.17 0.07 -15.98
N LEU A 257 12.19 0.78 -17.11
CA LEU A 257 13.41 1.02 -17.89
C LEU A 257 14.40 1.91 -17.13
N VAL A 258 13.91 2.87 -16.35
CA VAL A 258 14.74 3.68 -15.44
C VAL A 258 15.36 2.78 -14.36
N ASP A 259 14.57 1.96 -13.68
CA ASP A 259 15.07 1.06 -12.63
C ASP A 259 16.12 0.08 -13.18
N LEU A 260 15.89 -0.44 -14.39
CA LEU A 260 16.86 -1.32 -15.07
C LEU A 260 18.15 -0.58 -15.44
N TRP A 261 18.06 0.68 -15.88
CA TRP A 261 19.26 1.51 -16.09
C TRP A 261 20.00 1.76 -14.78
N GLU A 262 19.30 2.04 -13.67
CA GLU A 262 19.95 2.24 -12.37
C GLU A 262 20.64 0.99 -11.83
N ALA A 263 20.10 -0.20 -12.14
CA ALA A 263 20.69 -1.47 -11.77
C ALA A 263 21.91 -1.84 -12.63
N THR A 264 21.90 -1.51 -13.93
CA THR A 264 22.90 -2.01 -14.90
C THR A 264 23.91 -0.97 -15.38
N GLY A 265 23.57 0.32 -15.31
CA GLY A 265 24.30 1.41 -15.94
C GLY A 265 24.24 1.40 -17.47
N ASN A 266 23.37 0.62 -18.10
CA ASN A 266 23.27 0.51 -19.56
C ASN A 266 22.37 1.61 -20.14
N ASP A 267 22.99 2.63 -20.76
CA ASP A 267 22.32 3.79 -21.35
C ASP A 267 21.29 3.45 -22.43
N THR A 268 21.30 2.24 -22.99
CA THR A 268 20.26 1.79 -23.94
C THR A 268 18.88 1.79 -23.29
N TYR A 269 18.78 1.38 -22.02
CA TYR A 269 17.51 1.37 -21.30
C TYR A 269 17.01 2.77 -21.02
N LEU A 270 17.89 3.68 -20.56
CA LEU A 270 17.54 5.08 -20.36
C LEU A 270 17.18 5.77 -21.69
N LEU A 271 17.84 5.42 -22.79
CA LEU A 271 17.50 5.95 -24.11
C LEU A 271 16.09 5.51 -24.54
N ASN A 272 15.72 4.25 -24.32
CA ASN A 272 14.37 3.75 -24.59
C ASN A 272 13.33 4.44 -23.69
N ALA A 273 13.64 4.61 -22.40
CA ALA A 273 12.77 5.33 -21.45
C ALA A 273 12.58 6.80 -21.89
N SER A 274 13.65 7.46 -22.30
CA SER A 274 13.64 8.84 -22.80
C SER A 274 12.78 9.01 -24.04
N ARG A 275 12.90 8.09 -25.01
CA ARG A 275 12.07 8.06 -26.22
C ARG A 275 10.59 7.82 -25.91
N LEU A 276 10.30 6.96 -24.93
CA LEU A 276 8.93 6.74 -24.46
C LEU A 276 8.39 7.98 -23.73
N GLY A 277 9.23 8.67 -22.95
CA GLY A 277 8.92 9.97 -22.35
C GLY A 277 8.60 11.04 -23.40
N ASP A 278 9.33 11.05 -24.53
CA ASP A 278 9.03 11.94 -25.67
C ASP A 278 7.63 11.68 -26.24
N PHE A 279 7.22 10.42 -26.34
CA PHE A 279 5.87 10.05 -26.75
C PHE A 279 4.81 10.51 -25.73
N ILE A 280 5.02 10.26 -24.43
CA ILE A 280 4.09 10.66 -23.36
C ILE A 280 3.94 12.19 -23.28
N ALA A 281 5.03 12.93 -23.49
CA ALA A 281 5.05 14.39 -23.46
C ALA A 281 4.61 15.05 -24.78
N SER A 282 4.28 14.26 -25.82
CA SER A 282 3.87 14.78 -27.12
C SER A 282 2.48 15.38 -27.11
N ASP A 283 2.16 16.23 -28.09
CA ASP A 283 0.83 16.84 -28.25
C ASP A 283 -0.28 15.81 -28.54
N SER A 284 0.06 14.55 -28.87
CA SER A 284 -0.93 13.47 -29.00
C SER A 284 -1.37 12.87 -27.67
N VAL A 285 -0.59 13.07 -26.59
CA VAL A 285 -0.85 12.49 -25.27
C VAL A 285 -1.03 13.59 -24.22
N GLN A 286 -0.13 14.59 -24.16
CA GLN A 286 -0.23 15.70 -23.24
C GLN A 286 -0.97 16.88 -23.88
N TRP A 287 -2.14 17.20 -23.34
CA TRP A 287 -2.97 18.29 -23.87
C TRP A 287 -2.47 19.67 -23.44
N SER A 288 -3.08 20.73 -23.98
CA SER A 288 -2.69 22.11 -23.74
C SER A 288 -2.83 22.53 -22.26
N ASP A 289 -3.79 21.96 -21.53
CA ASP A 289 -3.97 22.15 -20.09
C ASP A 289 -2.88 21.46 -19.24
N GLY A 290 -2.05 20.62 -19.86
CA GLY A 290 -0.97 19.88 -19.21
C GLY A 290 -1.34 18.45 -18.79
N SER A 291 -2.62 18.09 -18.82
CA SER A 291 -3.07 16.74 -18.50
C SER A 291 -2.63 15.72 -19.55
N TYR A 292 -2.36 14.49 -19.11
CA TYR A 292 -2.21 13.34 -20.00
C TYR A 292 -3.59 12.76 -20.33
N ARG A 293 -3.89 12.58 -21.61
CA ARG A 293 -5.21 12.18 -22.10
C ARG A 293 -5.13 11.22 -23.28
N SER A 294 -6.12 10.35 -23.35
CA SER A 294 -6.32 9.42 -24.46
C SER A 294 -7.80 9.42 -24.83
N GLU A 295 -8.11 9.64 -26.10
CA GLU A 295 -9.50 9.73 -26.62
C GLU A 295 -10.41 10.70 -25.83
N GLY A 296 -9.83 11.77 -25.26
CA GLY A 296 -10.55 12.75 -24.44
C GLY A 296 -10.60 12.44 -22.94
N ILE A 297 -10.33 11.19 -22.56
CA ILE A 297 -10.32 10.72 -21.17
C ILE A 297 -9.08 11.21 -20.46
N HIS A 298 -9.22 11.67 -19.21
CA HIS A 298 -8.12 12.10 -18.34
C HIS A 298 -7.41 10.88 -17.72
N TYR A 299 -6.10 10.78 -17.96
CA TYR A 299 -5.26 9.68 -17.48
C TYR A 299 -4.24 10.12 -16.43
N THR A 300 -4.15 11.41 -16.11
CA THR A 300 -3.13 11.87 -15.13
C THR A 300 -3.37 11.29 -13.75
N ALA A 301 -4.62 11.00 -13.38
CA ALA A 301 -4.96 10.34 -12.12
C ALA A 301 -4.93 8.79 -12.18
N VAL A 302 -4.61 8.20 -13.33
CA VAL A 302 -4.64 6.74 -13.53
C VAL A 302 -3.21 6.20 -13.54
N ILE A 303 -2.79 5.55 -12.44
CA ILE A 303 -1.43 4.98 -12.28
C ILE A 303 -0.33 6.05 -12.51
N TYR A 304 -0.53 7.20 -11.85
CA TYR A 304 0.46 8.26 -11.62
C TYR A 304 1.49 8.59 -12.72
N PRO A 305 1.12 8.79 -14.00
CA PRO A 305 2.08 9.02 -15.08
C PRO A 305 3.08 10.17 -14.84
N ALA A 306 2.70 11.24 -14.14
CA ALA A 306 3.63 12.32 -13.81
C ALA A 306 4.74 11.87 -12.85
N LYS A 307 4.48 10.91 -11.94
CA LYS A 307 5.51 10.31 -11.07
C LYS A 307 6.59 9.64 -11.92
N SER A 308 6.20 8.77 -12.85
CA SER A 308 7.15 8.09 -13.75
C SER A 308 7.95 9.07 -14.59
N MET A 309 7.33 10.18 -15.01
CA MET A 309 8.03 11.23 -15.76
C MET A 309 9.03 12.02 -14.89
N PHE A 310 8.76 12.21 -13.60
CA PHE A 310 9.76 12.73 -12.66
C PHE A 310 10.91 11.75 -12.45
N GLU A 311 10.62 10.46 -12.24
CA GLU A 311 11.63 9.40 -12.12
C GLU A 311 12.57 9.37 -13.33
N LEU A 312 12.00 9.43 -14.54
CA LEU A 312 12.75 9.53 -15.79
C LEU A 312 13.61 10.78 -15.86
N ALA A 313 13.04 11.95 -15.58
CA ALA A 313 13.78 13.21 -15.63
C ALA A 313 14.97 13.23 -14.66
N ASP A 314 14.79 12.67 -13.47
CA ASP A 314 15.85 12.55 -12.47
C ASP A 314 16.96 11.59 -12.90
N ALA A 315 16.61 10.47 -13.53
CA ALA A 315 17.56 9.52 -14.10
C ALA A 315 18.36 10.15 -15.25
N GLU A 316 17.70 10.86 -16.16
CA GLU A 316 18.34 11.62 -17.24
C GLU A 316 19.28 12.69 -16.69
N LEU A 317 18.91 13.37 -15.61
CA LEU A 317 19.78 14.36 -14.97
C LEU A 317 21.02 13.69 -14.37
N ARG A 318 20.86 12.53 -13.70
CA ARG A 318 21.99 11.73 -13.16
C ARG A 318 22.93 11.24 -14.26
N ALA A 319 22.40 10.92 -15.44
CA ALA A 319 23.19 10.56 -16.63
C ALA A 319 23.84 11.75 -17.34
N GLY A 320 23.56 12.99 -16.92
CA GLY A 320 24.05 14.21 -17.56
C GLY A 320 23.29 14.63 -18.81
N TRP A 321 22.09 14.07 -19.07
CA TRP A 321 21.24 14.38 -20.23
C TRP A 321 20.31 15.57 -19.93
N THR A 322 20.90 16.71 -19.58
CA THR A 322 20.18 17.87 -19.01
C THR A 322 19.02 18.39 -19.87
N ASP A 323 19.16 18.43 -21.20
CA ASP A 323 18.09 18.90 -22.08
C ASP A 323 16.89 17.94 -22.11
N ARG A 324 17.14 16.63 -22.06
CA ARG A 324 16.07 15.61 -22.00
C ARG A 324 15.37 15.68 -20.63
N ALA A 325 16.16 15.70 -19.56
CA ALA A 325 15.68 15.83 -18.19
C ALA A 325 14.76 17.04 -18.04
N ARG A 326 15.18 18.22 -18.54
CA ARG A 326 14.37 19.44 -18.46
C ARG A 326 13.04 19.30 -19.18
N ARG A 327 12.99 18.66 -20.36
CA ARG A 327 11.74 18.50 -21.13
C ARG A 327 10.76 17.59 -20.38
N HIS A 328 11.20 16.44 -19.91
CA HIS A 328 10.34 15.50 -19.18
C HIS A 328 9.92 16.05 -17.82
N HIS A 329 10.81 16.77 -17.12
CA HIS A 329 10.47 17.44 -15.86
C HIS A 329 9.37 18.50 -16.05
N VAL A 330 9.47 19.32 -17.10
CA VAL A 330 8.43 20.32 -17.44
C VAL A 330 7.10 19.62 -17.78
N SER A 331 7.13 18.52 -18.52
CA SER A 331 5.92 17.74 -18.80
C SER A 331 5.25 17.24 -17.50
N ALA A 332 6.03 16.67 -16.58
CA ALA A 332 5.53 16.19 -15.29
C ALA A 332 4.94 17.33 -14.43
N ILE A 333 5.60 18.50 -14.36
CA ILE A 333 5.08 19.68 -13.63
C ILE A 333 3.73 20.13 -14.21
N ARG A 334 3.59 20.20 -15.53
CA ARG A 334 2.33 20.61 -16.18
C ARG A 334 1.18 19.68 -15.80
N ALA A 335 1.44 18.37 -15.78
CA ALA A 335 0.46 17.37 -15.38
C ALA A 335 0.09 17.47 -13.89
N ALA A 336 1.09 17.64 -13.01
CA ALA A 336 0.84 17.84 -11.57
C ALA A 336 0.12 19.16 -11.27
N GLU A 337 0.34 20.20 -12.07
CA GLU A 337 -0.38 21.47 -11.95
C GLU A 337 -1.85 21.35 -12.36
N ASP A 338 -2.17 20.60 -13.42
CA ASP A 338 -3.55 20.28 -13.78
C ASP A 338 -4.28 19.56 -12.63
N LEU A 339 -3.63 18.55 -12.02
CA LEU A 339 -4.18 17.87 -10.82
C LEU A 339 -4.42 18.87 -9.67
N ARG A 340 -3.48 19.80 -9.43
CA ARG A 340 -3.59 20.80 -8.36
C ARG A 340 -4.74 21.78 -8.58
N LEU A 341 -5.05 22.09 -9.84
CA LEU A 341 -6.16 22.98 -10.21
C LEU A 341 -7.52 22.28 -10.11
N ARG A 342 -7.58 20.98 -10.44
CA ARG A 342 -8.81 20.20 -10.42
C ARG A 342 -9.17 19.62 -9.05
N LEU A 343 -8.16 19.25 -8.24
CA LEU A 343 -8.36 18.57 -6.95
C LEU A 343 -9.22 17.32 -7.09
N ASP A 344 -10.41 17.30 -6.48
CA ASP A 344 -11.36 16.18 -6.55
C ASP A 344 -12.39 16.30 -7.68
N ASP A 345 -12.27 17.31 -8.54
CA ASP A 345 -13.00 17.43 -9.81
C ASP A 345 -12.24 16.71 -10.95
N ILE A 346 -12.01 15.41 -10.76
CA ILE A 346 -11.25 14.53 -11.66
C ILE A 346 -11.99 13.19 -11.78
N GLU A 347 -11.98 12.60 -12.96
CA GLU A 347 -12.54 11.27 -13.25
C GLU A 347 -11.45 10.19 -13.19
N THR A 348 -11.84 8.93 -12.94
CA THR A 348 -10.98 7.76 -13.13
C THR A 348 -11.39 7.06 -14.42
N GLU A 349 -10.50 7.04 -15.42
CA GLU A 349 -10.74 6.39 -16.73
C GLU A 349 -12.06 6.83 -17.44
N GLY A 350 -12.55 8.04 -17.15
CA GLY A 350 -13.77 8.60 -17.73
C GLY A 350 -15.03 8.42 -16.88
N ASP A 351 -14.93 7.72 -15.75
CA ASP A 351 -16.02 7.55 -14.79
C ASP A 351 -15.80 8.43 -13.56
N MET A 352 -16.83 9.21 -13.20
CA MET A 352 -16.83 10.03 -11.99
C MET A 352 -17.09 9.16 -10.75
N THR A 353 -16.03 8.59 -10.17
CA THR A 353 -16.11 7.69 -9.01
C THR A 353 -15.18 8.14 -7.91
N PHE A 354 -15.72 8.39 -6.71
CA PHE A 354 -14.90 8.71 -5.53
C PHE A 354 -14.25 7.43 -4.97
N GLU A 355 -13.09 7.06 -5.51
CA GLU A 355 -12.35 5.85 -5.15
C GLU A 355 -10.88 6.13 -4.82
N ASP A 356 -10.20 5.13 -4.24
CA ASP A 356 -8.83 5.26 -3.74
C ASP A 356 -7.87 5.71 -4.86
N GLY A 357 -7.93 5.05 -6.03
CA GLY A 357 -7.02 5.34 -7.14
C GLY A 357 -7.03 6.80 -7.57
N MET A 358 -8.21 7.32 -7.85
CA MET A 358 -8.45 8.74 -8.18
C MET A 358 -7.73 9.69 -7.21
N ILE A 359 -7.88 9.45 -5.91
CA ILE A 359 -7.42 10.37 -4.87
C ILE A 359 -5.93 10.19 -4.57
N THR A 360 -5.47 8.96 -4.34
CA THR A 360 -4.09 8.70 -3.93
C THR A 360 -3.10 8.91 -5.06
N CYS A 361 -3.43 8.52 -6.31
CA CYS A 361 -2.59 8.84 -7.47
C CYS A 361 -2.48 10.36 -7.68
N SER A 362 -3.56 11.11 -7.48
CA SER A 362 -3.52 12.57 -7.61
C SER A 362 -2.68 13.21 -6.50
N ALA A 363 -2.93 12.79 -5.25
CA ALA A 363 -2.24 13.32 -4.07
C ALA A 363 -0.73 13.06 -4.12
N LEU A 364 -0.30 11.84 -4.47
CA LEU A 364 1.12 11.49 -4.51
C LEU A 364 1.87 12.28 -5.59
N GLN A 365 1.27 12.53 -6.75
CA GLN A 365 1.92 13.27 -7.83
C GLN A 365 2.05 14.75 -7.50
N MET A 366 1.02 15.34 -6.89
CA MET A 366 1.10 16.71 -6.38
C MET A 366 2.16 16.84 -5.28
N ALA A 367 2.19 15.92 -4.32
CA ALA A 367 3.16 15.92 -3.25
C ALA A 367 4.59 15.74 -3.77
N LEU A 368 4.81 14.82 -4.71
CA LEU A 368 6.12 14.65 -5.37
C LEU A 368 6.54 15.92 -6.10
N CYS A 369 5.64 16.55 -6.86
CA CYS A 369 5.90 17.83 -7.50
C CYS A 369 6.35 18.88 -6.47
N GLY A 370 5.67 18.95 -5.31
CA GLY A 370 6.07 19.80 -4.19
C GLY A 370 7.49 19.52 -3.67
N LEU A 371 7.94 18.26 -3.68
CA LEU A 371 9.30 17.88 -3.28
C LEU A 371 10.35 18.39 -4.27
N HIS A 372 10.04 18.42 -5.57
CA HIS A 372 10.89 19.01 -6.60
C HIS A 372 10.89 20.54 -6.61
N MET A 373 9.89 21.18 -6.00
CA MET A 373 9.85 22.64 -5.91
C MET A 373 10.87 23.17 -4.89
N PRO A 374 11.55 24.29 -5.20
CA PRO A 374 12.36 24.99 -4.21
C PRO A 374 11.47 25.46 -3.05
N ASP A 375 12.07 25.69 -1.89
CA ASP A 375 11.33 26.10 -0.70
C ASP A 375 10.61 27.43 -0.96
N GLY A 376 9.33 27.52 -0.59
CA GLY A 376 8.54 28.72 -0.84
C GLY A 376 7.05 28.47 -0.98
N ALA A 377 6.37 29.44 -1.60
CA ALA A 377 4.91 29.43 -1.74
C ALA A 377 4.41 28.26 -2.59
N LEU A 378 5.10 27.95 -3.70
CA LEU A 378 4.66 26.89 -4.62
C LEU A 378 4.77 25.49 -3.99
N ARG A 379 5.88 25.21 -3.29
CA ARG A 379 6.03 23.98 -2.48
C ARG A 379 4.87 23.82 -1.48
N ARG A 380 4.48 24.90 -0.80
CA ARG A 380 3.32 24.88 0.12
C ARG A 380 2.00 24.65 -0.61
N GLN A 381 1.77 25.27 -1.77
CA GLN A 381 0.54 25.09 -2.54
C GLN A 381 0.33 23.63 -2.96
N TYR A 382 1.39 22.94 -3.41
CA TYR A 382 1.31 21.51 -3.71
C TYR A 382 1.07 20.66 -2.46
N ALA A 383 1.72 20.98 -1.34
CA ALA A 383 1.49 20.28 -0.07
C ALA A 383 0.04 20.42 0.42
N GLU A 384 -0.53 21.62 0.36
CA GLU A 384 -1.94 21.87 0.72
C GLU A 384 -2.92 21.15 -0.20
N ALA A 385 -2.66 21.13 -1.51
CA ALA A 385 -3.50 20.43 -2.47
C ALA A 385 -3.48 18.90 -2.25
N ALA A 386 -2.29 18.32 -2.04
CA ALA A 386 -2.17 16.90 -1.68
C ALA A 386 -2.82 16.58 -0.32
N ARG A 387 -2.67 17.47 0.68
CA ARG A 387 -3.35 17.33 1.98
C ARG A 387 -4.86 17.34 1.81
N HIS A 388 -5.40 18.27 1.03
CA HIS A 388 -6.85 18.36 0.76
C HIS A 388 -7.41 17.04 0.24
N MET A 389 -6.72 16.42 -0.72
CA MET A 389 -7.09 15.13 -1.28
C MET A 389 -7.03 14.02 -0.22
N MET A 390 -5.93 13.93 0.53
CA MET A 390 -5.76 12.91 1.56
C MET A 390 -6.69 13.07 2.77
N GLU A 391 -7.12 14.28 3.11
CA GLU A 391 -8.12 14.52 4.15
C GLU A 391 -9.47 13.91 3.79
N LYS A 392 -9.89 14.04 2.52
CA LYS A 392 -11.11 13.39 2.00
C LYS A 392 -10.93 11.89 1.88
N HIS A 393 -9.73 11.44 1.47
CA HIS A 393 -9.38 10.02 1.33
C HIS A 393 -9.57 9.21 2.62
N ARG A 394 -9.53 9.83 3.80
CA ARG A 394 -9.71 9.15 5.10
C ARG A 394 -10.96 8.27 5.19
N CYS A 395 -12.00 8.53 4.40
CA CYS A 395 -13.20 7.70 4.35
C CYS A 395 -13.00 6.36 3.61
N LEU A 396 -11.90 6.21 2.87
CA LEU A 396 -11.52 5.04 2.07
C LEU A 396 -10.37 4.26 2.73
N GLU A 397 -10.23 4.33 4.05
CA GLU A 397 -9.10 3.73 4.77
C GLU A 397 -9.52 2.91 6.01
N GLN A 398 -8.81 1.82 6.27
CA GLN A 398 -8.94 1.00 7.47
C GLN A 398 -8.23 1.60 8.69
N ARG A 399 -8.59 2.85 9.05
CA ARG A 399 -7.91 3.61 10.12
C ARG A 399 -8.29 3.22 11.54
N LEU A 400 -9.32 2.41 11.74
CA LEU A 400 -9.83 2.08 13.08
C LEU A 400 -9.72 0.60 13.42
N ILE A 401 -9.69 -0.28 12.41
CA ILE A 401 -9.71 -1.73 12.64
C ILE A 401 -8.46 -2.16 13.40
N PRO A 402 -8.59 -2.86 14.55
CA PRO A 402 -7.46 -3.30 15.34
C PRO A 402 -6.83 -4.60 14.77
N ASP A 403 -6.66 -4.68 13.46
CA ASP A 403 -6.13 -5.87 12.80
C ASP A 403 -4.95 -5.49 11.89
N CYS A 404 -3.75 -5.92 12.25
CA CYS A 404 -2.53 -5.61 11.50
C CYS A 404 -2.59 -6.04 10.03
N ARG A 405 -3.43 -7.00 9.66
CA ARG A 405 -3.57 -7.47 8.28
C ARG A 405 -4.15 -6.40 7.36
N MET A 406 -4.97 -5.49 7.90
CA MET A 406 -5.67 -4.46 7.12
C MET A 406 -5.48 -3.03 7.66
N ARG A 407 -4.93 -2.85 8.87
CA ARG A 407 -4.76 -1.54 9.50
C ARG A 407 -4.04 -0.56 8.58
N GLY A 408 -4.70 0.57 8.28
CA GLY A 408 -4.15 1.63 7.44
C GLY A 408 -4.21 1.35 5.94
N ALA A 409 -4.62 0.16 5.50
CA ALA A 409 -4.86 -0.16 4.10
C ALA A 409 -6.06 0.61 3.54
N THR A 410 -6.16 0.68 2.21
CA THR A 410 -7.24 1.38 1.51
C THR A 410 -8.39 0.43 1.18
N LEU A 411 -9.60 0.97 1.12
CA LEU A 411 -10.82 0.24 0.79
C LEU A 411 -10.95 0.14 -0.74
N ARG A 412 -10.59 -1.00 -1.30
CA ARG A 412 -10.75 -1.30 -2.73
C ARG A 412 -11.66 -2.50 -2.89
N TYR A 413 -12.50 -2.55 -3.91
CA TYR A 413 -13.54 -3.57 -3.94
C TYR A 413 -13.98 -4.04 -5.33
N TRP A 414 -13.33 -3.56 -6.39
CA TRP A 414 -13.61 -3.95 -7.78
C TRP A 414 -12.36 -4.50 -8.49
N GLU A 415 -11.29 -4.73 -7.74
CA GLU A 415 -9.96 -5.12 -8.23
C GLU A 415 -9.83 -6.61 -8.55
N ALA A 416 -10.85 -7.42 -8.24
CA ALA A 416 -10.95 -8.80 -8.70
C ALA A 416 -11.26 -8.84 -10.20
N LEU A 417 -10.52 -8.05 -10.97
CA LEU A 417 -10.58 -7.94 -12.40
C LEU A 417 -10.21 -9.30 -13.01
N ASP A 418 -10.74 -9.57 -14.19
CA ASP A 418 -10.57 -10.82 -14.93
C ASP A 418 -11.38 -12.03 -14.44
N ILE A 419 -10.68 -12.99 -13.85
CA ILE A 419 -11.02 -14.41 -13.83
C ILE A 419 -10.81 -14.98 -12.43
N TYR A 420 -10.29 -14.14 -11.54
CA TYR A 420 -9.74 -14.51 -10.24
C TYR A 420 -10.85 -14.97 -9.29
N PHE A 421 -11.94 -14.21 -9.26
CA PHE A 421 -13.05 -14.40 -8.35
C PHE A 421 -14.35 -13.84 -8.96
N SER A 422 -15.46 -14.58 -8.81
CA SER A 422 -16.81 -14.12 -9.15
C SER A 422 -17.72 -14.24 -7.93
N PRO A 423 -18.46 -13.20 -7.49
CA PRO A 423 -18.59 -11.89 -8.13
C PRO A 423 -17.27 -11.14 -8.15
N ASN A 424 -16.97 -10.43 -9.23
CA ASN A 424 -15.72 -9.67 -9.38
C ASN A 424 -15.69 -8.39 -8.52
N GLN A 425 -16.52 -8.33 -7.48
CA GLN A 425 -16.54 -7.31 -6.44
C GLN A 425 -16.47 -7.97 -5.06
N ALA A 426 -15.43 -7.61 -4.31
CA ALA A 426 -15.16 -8.03 -2.95
C ALA A 426 -14.17 -7.04 -2.35
N MET A 427 -14.35 -6.64 -1.08
CA MET A 427 -13.42 -5.76 -0.41
C MET A 427 -12.04 -6.42 -0.39
N ASN A 428 -11.03 -5.69 -0.79
CA ASN A 428 -9.65 -6.09 -0.84
C ASN A 428 -8.81 -5.00 -0.18
N SER A 429 -8.37 -5.29 1.05
CA SER A 429 -7.74 -4.31 1.92
C SER A 429 -6.74 -5.01 2.85
N PRO A 430 -5.45 -5.09 2.49
CA PRO A 430 -4.82 -4.42 1.35
C PRO A 430 -4.91 -5.20 0.03
N HIS A 431 -5.11 -4.45 -1.06
CA HIS A 431 -4.73 -4.81 -2.43
C HIS A 431 -3.36 -4.20 -2.80
N GLY A 432 -2.73 -4.62 -3.90
CA GLY A 432 -1.49 -4.03 -4.44
C GLY A 432 -1.52 -2.50 -4.58
N TRP A 433 -2.64 -1.96 -5.08
CA TRP A 433 -2.84 -0.51 -5.24
C TRP A 433 -2.97 0.30 -3.95
N THR A 434 -3.13 -0.36 -2.80
CA THR A 434 -2.96 0.29 -1.48
C THR A 434 -1.62 1.00 -1.38
N ALA A 435 -0.61 0.52 -2.12
CA ALA A 435 0.73 1.10 -2.16
C ALA A 435 0.76 2.56 -2.64
N TRP A 436 -0.24 3.05 -3.37
CA TRP A 436 -0.29 4.44 -3.81
C TRP A 436 -0.40 5.41 -2.64
N LYS A 437 -1.12 5.00 -1.59
CA LYS A 437 -1.17 5.72 -0.32
C LYS A 437 0.21 5.83 0.34
N ILE A 438 1.05 4.80 0.26
CA ILE A 438 2.41 4.78 0.87
C ILE A 438 3.22 5.98 0.36
N TYR A 439 3.24 6.21 -0.96
CA TYR A 439 3.91 7.39 -1.53
C TYR A 439 3.26 8.69 -1.05
N ALA A 440 1.93 8.80 -1.14
CA ALA A 440 1.21 10.02 -0.79
C ALA A 440 1.54 10.49 0.64
N VAL A 441 1.46 9.58 1.62
CA VAL A 441 1.75 9.90 3.03
C VAL A 441 3.25 10.10 3.28
N CYS A 442 4.13 9.37 2.59
CA CYS A 442 5.57 9.59 2.67
C CYS A 442 5.93 11.01 2.20
N TYR A 443 5.45 11.42 1.03
CA TYR A 443 5.74 12.73 0.47
C TYR A 443 5.12 13.86 1.28
N LEU A 444 3.89 13.68 1.78
CA LEU A 444 3.28 14.63 2.70
C LEU A 444 4.09 14.79 3.98
N TYR A 445 4.58 13.70 4.58
CA TYR A 445 5.50 13.79 5.71
C TYR A 445 6.76 14.59 5.39
N LEU A 446 7.39 14.35 4.24
CA LEU A 446 8.60 15.07 3.80
C LEU A 446 8.33 16.56 3.48
N LEU A 447 7.10 16.91 3.14
CA LEU A 447 6.68 18.29 2.89
C LEU A 447 6.33 19.04 4.18
N THR A 448 5.68 18.38 5.14
CA THR A 448 5.02 19.04 6.29
C THR A 448 5.70 18.78 7.62
N GLY A 449 6.40 17.64 7.76
CA GLY A 449 6.96 17.17 9.02
C GLY A 449 5.91 16.74 10.05
N GLU A 450 4.66 16.46 9.62
CA GLU A 450 3.59 16.04 10.52
C GLU A 450 3.69 14.53 10.83
N GLU A 451 3.86 14.20 12.11
CA GLU A 451 4.14 12.82 12.58
C GLU A 451 3.07 11.80 12.19
N HIS A 452 1.80 12.22 12.05
CA HIS A 452 0.72 11.29 11.73
C HIS A 452 0.89 10.63 10.36
N TYR A 453 1.45 11.33 9.35
CA TYR A 453 1.75 10.74 8.05
C TYR A 453 2.80 9.62 8.13
N LEU A 454 3.76 9.72 9.07
CA LEU A 454 4.75 8.67 9.29
C LEU A 454 4.15 7.45 10.01
N ASN A 455 3.16 7.67 10.89
CA ASN A 455 2.39 6.58 11.48
C ASN A 455 1.57 5.86 10.39
N GLU A 456 0.88 6.61 9.54
CA GLU A 456 0.13 6.05 8.41
C GLU A 456 1.04 5.31 7.42
N LEU A 457 2.22 5.85 7.11
CA LEU A 457 3.24 5.15 6.31
C LEU A 457 3.56 3.77 6.90
N THR A 458 3.86 3.74 8.21
CA THR A 458 4.27 2.51 8.89
C THR A 458 3.12 1.49 8.96
N GLU A 459 1.90 1.93 9.24
CA GLU A 459 0.72 1.07 9.30
C GLU A 459 0.37 0.50 7.92
N THR A 460 0.25 1.36 6.90
CA THR A 460 -0.10 0.95 5.53
C THR A 460 0.95 0.02 4.94
N THR A 461 2.24 0.36 5.02
CA THR A 461 3.31 -0.55 4.54
C THR A 461 3.29 -1.87 5.31
N GLY A 462 3.06 -1.82 6.63
CA GLY A 462 3.00 -2.99 7.50
C GLY A 462 1.88 -3.97 7.11
N ALA A 463 0.70 -3.47 6.77
CA ALA A 463 -0.41 -4.28 6.24
C ALA A 463 -0.05 -4.87 4.87
N CYS A 464 0.43 -4.04 3.93
CA CYS A 464 0.76 -4.46 2.57
C CYS A 464 1.78 -5.60 2.51
N VAL A 465 2.87 -5.55 3.29
CA VAL A 465 3.89 -6.61 3.24
C VAL A 465 3.41 -7.96 3.76
N GLN A 466 2.31 -8.02 4.49
CA GLN A 466 1.71 -9.28 4.95
C GLN A 466 1.00 -10.05 3.82
N LEU A 467 0.84 -9.46 2.63
CA LEU A 467 0.49 -10.22 1.43
C LEU A 467 1.56 -11.26 1.06
N MET A 468 2.79 -11.10 1.54
CA MET A 468 3.82 -12.13 1.49
C MET A 468 3.83 -12.91 2.81
N ASP A 469 3.67 -14.24 2.79
CA ASP A 469 3.88 -15.05 4.02
C ASP A 469 5.36 -15.18 4.36
N LEU A 470 5.64 -15.82 5.48
CA LEU A 470 6.98 -16.07 5.97
C LEU A 470 7.78 -17.05 5.08
N ASP A 471 7.13 -17.80 4.19
CA ASP A 471 7.76 -18.68 3.21
C ASP A 471 8.12 -17.95 1.90
N GLY A 472 7.74 -16.67 1.78
CA GLY A 472 7.99 -15.85 0.59
C GLY A 472 6.93 -15.99 -0.50
N ARG A 473 5.82 -16.69 -0.25
CA ARG A 473 4.73 -16.81 -1.21
C ARG A 473 3.88 -15.56 -1.19
N LEU A 474 3.68 -14.98 -2.36
CA LEU A 474 2.92 -13.76 -2.55
C LEU A 474 1.45 -14.05 -2.81
N ARG A 475 0.59 -13.25 -2.20
CA ARG A 475 -0.87 -13.32 -2.30
C ARG A 475 -1.39 -12.05 -2.93
N TRP A 476 -2.46 -12.15 -3.70
CA TRP A 476 -3.03 -11.03 -4.45
C TRP A 476 -3.62 -9.95 -3.52
N GLY A 477 -4.30 -10.36 -2.46
CA GLY A 477 -4.99 -9.44 -1.56
C GLY A 477 -5.49 -10.11 -0.29
N PHE A 478 -6.00 -9.30 0.63
CA PHE A 478 -6.71 -9.74 1.82
C PHE A 478 -8.17 -9.31 1.74
N ILE A 479 -9.08 -10.27 1.87
CA ILE A 479 -10.53 -10.03 1.84
C ILE A 479 -11.02 -9.90 3.28
N PRO A 480 -11.39 -8.70 3.77
CA PRO A 480 -11.89 -8.50 5.12
C PRO A 480 -13.40 -8.77 5.23
N ASP A 481 -14.12 -8.94 4.12
CA ASP A 481 -15.51 -9.38 4.16
C ASP A 481 -15.58 -10.71 4.94
N PRO A 482 -16.54 -10.85 5.87
CA PRO A 482 -16.64 -12.05 6.68
C PRO A 482 -17.21 -13.23 5.89
N TYR A 483 -18.00 -12.97 4.85
CA TYR A 483 -18.61 -14.00 4.04
C TYR A 483 -18.94 -13.49 2.63
N ILE A 484 -18.36 -14.12 1.62
CA ILE A 484 -18.77 -13.97 0.22
C ILE A 484 -18.89 -15.36 -0.39
N GLU A 485 -20.08 -15.70 -0.87
CA GLU A 485 -20.28 -16.87 -1.70
C GLU A 485 -19.91 -16.53 -3.15
N GLY A 486 -19.00 -17.30 -3.74
CA GLY A 486 -18.53 -17.05 -5.08
C GLY A 486 -17.85 -18.23 -5.75
N LEU A 487 -17.24 -17.97 -6.90
CA LEU A 487 -16.38 -18.87 -7.63
C LEU A 487 -14.94 -18.38 -7.53
N VAL A 488 -14.03 -19.24 -7.08
CA VAL A 488 -12.59 -18.94 -7.02
C VAL A 488 -11.87 -19.66 -8.15
N CYS A 489 -10.97 -18.95 -8.84
CA CYS A 489 -10.10 -19.53 -9.85
C CYS A 489 -9.06 -20.45 -9.22
N THR A 490 -9.00 -21.70 -9.68
CA THR A 490 -8.05 -22.69 -9.19
C THR A 490 -7.46 -23.50 -10.35
N PRO A 491 -6.29 -24.12 -10.19
CA PRO A 491 -5.77 -25.03 -11.21
C PRO A 491 -6.73 -26.19 -11.49
N ALA A 492 -6.84 -26.60 -12.76
CA ALA A 492 -7.56 -27.82 -13.14
C ALA A 492 -6.83 -29.05 -12.58
N ALA A 493 -7.58 -30.12 -12.29
CA ALA A 493 -7.01 -31.31 -11.65
C ALA A 493 -5.98 -32.02 -12.54
N ASP A 494 -6.25 -32.07 -13.85
CA ASP A 494 -5.47 -32.84 -14.82
C ASP A 494 -4.45 -32.00 -15.58
N ASN A 495 -4.56 -30.66 -15.52
CA ASN A 495 -3.59 -29.72 -16.09
C ASN A 495 -3.45 -28.50 -15.17
N PRO A 496 -2.33 -28.37 -14.43
CA PRO A 496 -2.14 -27.26 -13.48
C PRO A 496 -1.97 -25.89 -14.15
N HIS A 497 -1.77 -25.84 -15.47
CA HIS A 497 -1.72 -24.60 -16.26
C HIS A 497 -3.09 -24.17 -16.80
N GLU A 498 -4.10 -25.04 -16.72
CA GLU A 498 -5.49 -24.70 -17.02
C GLU A 498 -6.25 -24.29 -15.75
N ARG A 499 -7.29 -23.48 -15.94
CA ARG A 499 -8.16 -23.02 -14.85
C ARG A 499 -9.42 -23.85 -14.73
N GLN A 500 -9.95 -23.91 -13.51
CA GLN A 500 -11.35 -24.22 -13.23
C GLN A 500 -11.89 -23.24 -12.18
N MET A 501 -13.18 -22.94 -12.29
CA MET A 501 -13.90 -22.14 -11.30
C MET A 501 -14.56 -23.06 -10.29
N ARG A 502 -14.29 -22.87 -9.00
CA ARG A 502 -14.85 -23.69 -7.91
C ARG A 502 -15.71 -22.84 -7.00
N ASP A 503 -16.91 -23.34 -6.68
CA ASP A 503 -17.74 -22.77 -5.61
C ASP A 503 -16.95 -22.72 -4.31
N SER A 504 -16.98 -21.56 -3.67
CA SER A 504 -16.24 -21.29 -2.45
C SER A 504 -16.94 -20.23 -1.62
N VAL A 505 -16.70 -20.29 -0.31
CA VAL A 505 -17.02 -19.22 0.62
C VAL A 505 -15.69 -18.58 1.03
N VAL A 506 -15.56 -17.28 0.79
CA VAL A 506 -14.38 -16.48 1.14
C VAL A 506 -14.72 -15.59 2.33
N GLY A 507 -13.95 -15.68 3.41
CA GLY A 507 -14.18 -14.88 4.62
C GLY A 507 -12.90 -14.58 5.38
N GLU A 508 -12.58 -13.30 5.59
CA GLU A 508 -11.40 -12.83 6.34
C GLU A 508 -10.08 -13.55 6.02
N GLN A 509 -9.83 -13.78 4.73
CA GLN A 509 -8.72 -14.58 4.26
C GLN A 509 -7.90 -13.86 3.21
N TYR A 510 -6.65 -14.29 3.07
CA TYR A 510 -5.86 -13.92 1.91
C TYR A 510 -6.20 -14.81 0.72
N LEU A 511 -6.12 -14.25 -0.49
CA LEU A 511 -6.25 -15.00 -1.73
C LEU A 511 -4.90 -15.03 -2.47
N GLY A 512 -4.48 -16.21 -2.94
CA GLY A 512 -3.17 -16.43 -3.55
C GLY A 512 -3.09 -16.02 -5.02
N MET A 513 -1.92 -15.61 -5.51
CA MET A 513 -1.75 -15.27 -6.93
C MET A 513 -2.08 -16.47 -7.85
N ILE A 514 -2.60 -16.19 -9.04
CA ILE A 514 -2.87 -17.14 -10.11
C ILE A 514 -1.82 -17.10 -11.23
N SER A 515 -1.16 -15.96 -11.48
CA SER A 515 -0.11 -15.86 -12.50
C SER A 515 1.08 -16.83 -12.35
N PRO A 516 1.43 -17.35 -11.15
CA PRO A 516 2.44 -18.39 -11.04
C PRO A 516 2.11 -19.69 -11.79
N TRP A 517 0.84 -20.09 -11.85
CA TRP A 517 0.43 -21.35 -12.46
C TRP A 517 -0.38 -21.17 -13.74
N LEU A 518 -1.18 -20.11 -13.85
CA LEU A 518 -1.99 -19.82 -15.04
C LEU A 518 -1.13 -19.17 -16.14
N ARG A 519 -0.41 -20.01 -16.90
CA ARG A 519 0.60 -19.60 -17.89
C ARG A 519 0.28 -20.15 -19.28
N PRO A 520 0.65 -19.45 -20.37
CA PRO A 520 0.58 -19.98 -21.73
C PRO A 520 1.70 -21.00 -21.98
N ASP A 521 1.53 -21.85 -23.00
CA ASP A 521 2.56 -22.82 -23.41
C ASP A 521 3.81 -22.15 -24.00
N ASP A 522 3.63 -21.02 -24.70
CA ASP A 522 4.73 -20.22 -25.24
C ASP A 522 5.19 -19.17 -24.22
N GLU A 523 6.39 -19.39 -23.68
CA GLU A 523 7.03 -18.49 -22.71
C GLU A 523 7.39 -17.11 -23.30
N HIS A 524 7.22 -16.88 -24.60
CA HIS A 524 7.41 -15.57 -25.26
C HIS A 524 6.11 -14.93 -25.76
N ALA A 525 4.95 -15.52 -25.43
CA ALA A 525 3.65 -15.03 -25.87
C ALA A 525 3.36 -13.59 -25.38
N PHE A 526 2.70 -12.82 -26.25
CA PHE A 526 2.04 -11.58 -25.86
C PHE A 526 0.61 -11.91 -25.40
N THR A 527 0.30 -11.63 -24.14
CA THR A 527 -0.95 -12.09 -23.51
C THR A 527 -2.04 -11.01 -23.50
N ARG A 528 -3.25 -11.38 -23.05
CA ARG A 528 -4.39 -10.47 -22.89
C ARG A 528 -5.06 -10.71 -21.55
N PHE A 529 -5.66 -9.66 -21.00
CA PHE A 529 -6.41 -9.69 -19.75
C PHE A 529 -7.42 -10.86 -19.74
N GLY A 530 -7.42 -11.64 -18.67
CA GLY A 530 -8.29 -12.83 -18.51
C GLY A 530 -7.86 -14.12 -19.24
N CYS A 531 -6.73 -14.10 -19.97
CA CYS A 531 -6.13 -15.30 -20.59
C CYS A 531 -4.93 -15.83 -19.76
N PRO A 532 -4.44 -17.06 -20.04
CA PRO A 532 -3.19 -17.53 -19.46
C PRO A 532 -2.02 -16.56 -19.66
N GLY A 533 -1.29 -16.28 -18.58
CA GLY A 533 -0.23 -15.26 -18.51
C GLY A 533 -0.71 -13.81 -18.59
N GLY A 534 -2.02 -13.57 -18.66
CA GLY A 534 -2.63 -12.23 -18.73
C GLY A 534 -3.38 -11.83 -17.46
N ALA A 535 -3.15 -12.51 -16.33
CA ALA A 535 -3.79 -12.17 -15.07
C ALA A 535 -3.28 -10.82 -14.53
N GLY A 536 -4.20 -9.95 -14.11
CA GLY A 536 -3.87 -8.68 -13.47
C GLY A 536 -3.27 -8.76 -12.06
N ASP A 537 -3.10 -9.95 -11.48
CA ASP A 537 -2.68 -10.09 -10.07
C ASP A 537 -1.22 -9.67 -9.80
N ASN A 538 -0.44 -9.27 -10.82
CA ASN A 538 0.90 -8.70 -10.64
C ASN A 538 0.84 -7.27 -10.05
N THR A 539 -0.34 -6.62 -9.98
CA THR A 539 -0.52 -5.32 -9.27
C THR A 539 0.06 -5.32 -7.86
N VAL A 540 0.06 -6.47 -7.18
CA VAL A 540 0.63 -6.65 -5.83
C VAL A 540 2.10 -6.23 -5.74
N TYR A 541 2.85 -6.31 -6.85
CA TYR A 541 4.27 -5.99 -6.85
C TYR A 541 4.56 -4.50 -6.68
N GLU A 542 3.57 -3.62 -6.87
CA GLU A 542 3.68 -2.18 -6.60
C GLU A 542 4.01 -1.88 -5.14
N ILE A 543 3.61 -2.76 -4.22
CA ILE A 543 3.97 -2.68 -2.80
C ILE A 543 5.48 -2.63 -2.61
N PHE A 544 6.24 -3.39 -3.40
CA PHE A 544 7.69 -3.47 -3.27
C PHE A 544 8.39 -2.29 -3.93
N LYS A 545 7.79 -1.69 -4.98
CA LYS A 545 8.23 -0.39 -5.52
C LYS A 545 8.10 0.70 -4.44
N ALA A 546 6.93 0.79 -3.81
CA ALA A 546 6.69 1.79 -2.76
C ALA A 546 7.54 1.55 -1.51
N LEU A 547 7.74 0.28 -1.14
CA LEU A 547 8.60 -0.11 -0.03
C LEU A 547 10.05 0.28 -0.27
N GLU A 548 10.58 0.06 -1.48
CA GLU A 548 11.96 0.43 -1.83
C GLU A 548 12.17 1.93 -1.62
N GLU A 549 11.28 2.74 -2.21
CA GLU A 549 11.45 4.19 -2.23
C GLU A 549 11.26 4.80 -0.84
N CYS A 550 10.21 4.39 -0.13
CA CYS A 550 9.77 5.05 1.10
C CYS A 550 10.37 4.46 2.38
N VAL A 551 10.80 3.20 2.37
CA VAL A 551 11.06 2.45 3.62
C VAL A 551 12.38 1.70 3.62
N LEU A 552 12.78 1.05 2.53
CA LEU A 552 13.95 0.16 2.50
C LEU A 552 15.26 0.89 2.81
N THR A 553 15.51 2.00 2.10
CA THR A 553 16.80 2.70 2.13
C THR A 553 16.80 3.91 3.05
N THR A 554 15.68 4.18 3.74
CA THR A 554 15.46 5.39 4.53
C THR A 554 15.05 5.09 5.97
N ALA A 555 15.72 5.75 6.91
CA ALA A 555 15.28 5.84 8.29
C ALA A 555 14.73 7.23 8.64
N TYR A 556 13.79 7.29 9.58
CA TYR A 556 13.13 8.52 9.99
C TYR A 556 13.31 8.75 11.48
N VAL A 557 13.75 9.94 11.86
CA VAL A 557 13.95 10.34 13.25
C VAL A 557 13.27 11.67 13.53
N ILE A 558 12.35 11.65 14.49
CA ILE A 558 11.69 12.84 15.03
C ILE A 558 12.21 13.10 16.44
N VAL A 559 12.61 14.35 16.69
CA VAL A 559 12.97 14.83 18.03
C VAL A 559 12.05 15.98 18.43
N SER A 560 11.25 15.76 19.48
CA SER A 560 10.36 16.79 20.02
C SER A 560 11.14 17.91 20.71
N GLU A 561 10.44 18.99 21.07
CA GLU A 561 11.00 20.09 21.88
C GLU A 561 11.52 19.58 23.24
N THR A 562 10.80 18.63 23.84
CA THR A 562 11.19 17.97 25.10
C THR A 562 12.37 17.00 24.95
N GLY A 563 12.82 16.73 23.73
CA GLY A 563 13.87 15.75 23.43
C GLY A 563 13.40 14.30 23.39
N ALA A 564 12.09 14.05 23.37
CA ALA A 564 11.56 12.71 23.13
C ALA A 564 11.89 12.28 21.69
N ILE A 565 12.28 11.01 21.54
CA ILE A 565 12.71 10.43 20.27
C ILE A 565 11.60 9.54 19.71
N ARG A 566 11.33 9.70 18.42
CA ARG A 566 10.64 8.69 17.60
C ARG A 566 11.58 8.27 16.48
N ALA A 567 11.74 6.96 16.32
CA ALA A 567 12.64 6.37 15.34
C ALA A 567 11.90 5.28 14.57
N HIS A 568 12.00 5.34 13.24
CA HIS A 568 11.48 4.33 12.31
C HIS A 568 12.65 3.84 11.47
N ASN A 569 12.73 2.52 11.26
CA ASN A 569 13.84 1.82 10.60
C ASN A 569 15.23 2.09 11.20
N CYS A 570 15.29 2.54 12.45
CA CYS A 570 16.52 2.73 13.20
C CYS A 570 16.23 2.69 14.71
N SER A 571 17.28 2.54 15.51
CA SER A 571 17.27 2.91 16.91
C SER A 571 17.97 4.27 17.08
N ALA A 572 17.55 5.06 18.05
CA ALA A 572 18.19 6.33 18.35
C ALA A 572 18.15 6.62 19.85
N HIS A 573 19.26 7.11 20.39
CA HIS A 573 19.39 7.43 21.80
C HIS A 573 20.36 8.59 22.03
N TRP A 574 20.13 9.36 23.09
CA TRP A 574 21.03 10.45 23.48
C TRP A 574 22.30 9.89 24.11
N THR A 575 23.47 10.24 23.57
CA THR A 575 24.77 9.96 24.20
C THR A 575 25.22 11.14 25.08
N ARG A 576 24.75 12.35 24.75
CA ARG A 576 24.85 13.59 25.53
C ARG A 576 23.59 14.42 25.31
N PRO A 577 23.32 15.46 26.12
CA PRO A 577 22.11 16.28 25.97
C PRO A 577 21.86 16.88 24.58
N ASP A 578 22.93 17.08 23.80
CA ASP A 578 22.93 17.63 22.45
C ASP A 578 23.36 16.63 21.36
N ARG A 579 23.71 15.39 21.72
CA ARG A 579 24.25 14.38 20.80
C ARG A 579 23.35 13.17 20.72
N LEU A 580 22.83 12.95 19.52
CA LEU A 580 21.96 11.84 19.19
C LEU A 580 22.76 10.80 18.41
N HIS A 581 22.88 9.60 18.95
CA HIS A 581 23.40 8.46 18.21
C HIS A 581 22.25 7.74 17.52
N ILE A 582 22.39 7.48 16.22
CA ILE A 582 21.37 6.81 15.40
C ILE A 582 22.00 5.56 14.76
N GLU A 583 21.39 4.42 15.01
CA GLU A 583 21.80 3.12 14.47
C GLU A 583 20.74 2.61 13.49
N PRO A 584 21.04 2.55 12.18
CA PRO A 584 20.12 2.02 11.18
C PRO A 584 19.74 0.55 11.45
N ALA A 585 18.49 0.18 11.22
CA ALA A 585 18.01 -1.18 11.47
C ALA A 585 18.56 -2.21 10.47
N GLU A 586 18.91 -1.77 9.26
CA GLU A 586 19.44 -2.61 8.19
C GLU A 586 20.62 -1.93 7.50
N LYS A 587 21.54 -2.74 6.97
CA LYS A 587 22.76 -2.25 6.30
C LYS A 587 22.45 -1.49 5.01
N CYS A 588 21.33 -1.80 4.35
CA CYS A 588 20.88 -1.19 3.11
C CYS A 588 20.37 0.26 3.28
N ILE A 589 20.24 0.75 4.52
CA ILE A 589 19.83 2.14 4.77
C ILE A 589 20.95 3.10 4.39
N GLU A 590 20.63 4.01 3.47
CA GLU A 590 21.59 4.94 2.87
C GLU A 590 21.42 6.37 3.38
N ARG A 591 20.24 6.69 3.93
CA ARG A 591 19.86 8.05 4.32
C ARG A 591 18.98 8.06 5.56
N ILE A 592 19.03 9.17 6.29
CA ILE A 592 18.19 9.44 7.46
C ILE A 592 17.51 10.79 7.29
N HIS A 593 16.18 10.80 7.36
CA HIS A 593 15.41 12.03 7.47
C HIS A 593 15.28 12.44 8.93
N LEU A 594 15.78 13.62 9.27
CA LEU A 594 15.64 14.24 10.57
C LEU A 594 14.50 15.25 10.55
N ASN A 595 13.63 15.20 11.55
CA ASN A 595 12.63 16.23 11.85
C ASN A 595 12.77 16.62 13.33
N ILE A 596 13.48 17.71 13.59
CA ILE A 596 13.98 18.04 14.92
C ILE A 596 13.48 19.41 15.35
N ARG A 597 12.96 19.51 16.57
CA ARG A 597 12.43 20.76 17.14
C ARG A 597 13.43 21.51 18.02
N LYS A 598 14.64 20.96 18.17
CA LYS A 598 15.78 21.60 18.83
C LYS A 598 17.08 21.26 18.10
N PRO A 599 18.10 22.15 18.12
CA PRO A 599 19.40 21.85 17.51
C PRO A 599 20.08 20.65 18.16
N ILE A 600 20.65 19.78 17.33
CA ILE A 600 21.39 18.58 17.78
C ILE A 600 22.65 18.37 16.94
N VAL A 601 23.52 17.47 17.41
CA VAL A 601 24.53 16.81 16.60
C VAL A 601 24.12 15.35 16.46
N ALA A 602 23.81 14.93 15.23
CA ALA A 602 23.50 13.54 14.91
C ALA A 602 24.77 12.80 14.50
N GLU A 603 24.98 11.63 15.10
CA GLU A 603 26.11 10.74 14.86
C GLU A 603 25.60 9.38 14.42
N THR A 604 26.04 8.91 13.24
CA THR A 604 25.57 7.64 12.67
C THR A 604 26.61 7.04 11.72
N ARG A 605 26.40 5.80 11.31
CA ARG A 605 27.15 5.15 10.25
C ARG A 605 26.19 4.61 9.20
N LEU A 606 26.31 5.11 7.96
CA LEU A 606 25.50 4.67 6.81
C LEU A 606 26.44 4.09 5.76
N GLN A 607 26.13 2.89 5.27
CA GLN A 607 26.91 2.22 4.21
C GLN A 607 28.44 2.24 4.46
N GLY A 608 28.84 1.95 5.70
CA GLY A 608 30.24 1.93 6.11
C GLY A 608 30.89 3.30 6.36
N LYS A 609 30.25 4.42 5.97
CA LYS A 609 30.74 5.80 6.17
C LYS A 609 30.20 6.39 7.47
N SER A 610 31.06 7.08 8.22
CA SER A 610 30.66 7.76 9.46
C SER A 610 30.16 9.17 9.16
N TYR A 611 29.03 9.55 9.74
CA TYR A 611 28.44 10.88 9.61
C TYR A 611 28.38 11.54 10.98
N ARG A 612 28.72 12.83 11.00
CA ARG A 612 28.57 13.71 12.16
C ARG A 612 28.05 15.05 11.67
N GLN A 613 26.75 15.27 11.82
CA GLN A 613 26.06 16.42 11.25
C GLN A 613 25.42 17.26 12.35
N ARG A 614 25.71 18.56 12.34
CA ARG A 614 24.95 19.52 13.13
C ARG A 614 23.64 19.80 12.40
N ALA A 615 22.52 19.55 13.07
CA ALA A 615 21.21 19.71 12.48
C ALA A 615 20.44 20.77 13.29
N ALA A 616 19.98 21.82 12.60
CA ALA A 616 19.19 22.90 13.19
C ALA A 616 17.72 22.47 13.30
N SER A 617 16.90 23.23 14.03
CA SER A 617 15.45 22.97 14.08
C SER A 617 14.85 22.98 12.67
N GLY A 618 14.04 21.98 12.34
CA GLY A 618 13.43 21.77 11.04
C GLY A 618 13.67 20.37 10.49
N MET A 619 13.49 20.22 9.18
CA MET A 619 13.71 18.97 8.46
C MET A 619 15.03 19.00 7.70
N SER A 620 15.77 17.89 7.71
CA SER A 620 17.04 17.77 6.99
C SER A 620 17.40 16.30 6.74
N TRP A 621 18.28 16.06 5.77
CA TRP A 621 18.82 14.73 5.47
C TRP A 621 20.22 14.55 6.03
N ILE A 622 20.52 13.34 6.50
CA ILE A 622 21.87 12.78 6.59
C ILE A 622 22.01 11.79 5.44
N GLY A 623 23.09 11.89 4.66
CA GLY A 623 23.27 11.10 3.43
C GLY A 623 22.72 11.84 2.21
N THR A 624 22.24 11.10 1.22
CA THR A 624 21.74 11.65 -0.05
C THR A 624 20.27 12.08 0.09
N ASP A 625 19.93 13.27 -0.43
CA ASP A 625 18.54 13.70 -0.61
C ASP A 625 17.95 13.00 -1.84
N PRO A 626 16.84 12.23 -1.72
CA PRO A 626 16.22 11.53 -2.85
C PRO A 626 15.73 12.44 -3.97
N TYR A 627 15.33 13.67 -3.66
CA TYR A 627 14.54 14.51 -4.56
C TYR A 627 15.35 15.73 -5.00
N PRO A 628 16.16 15.61 -6.08
CA PRO A 628 16.99 16.71 -6.53
C PRO A 628 16.12 17.89 -6.97
N LYS A 629 16.42 19.07 -6.44
CA LYS A 629 15.83 20.34 -6.87
C LYS A 629 16.48 20.75 -8.20
N VAL A 630 15.77 20.59 -9.32
CA VAL A 630 16.22 21.09 -10.62
C VAL A 630 16.29 22.61 -10.55
N ARG A 631 17.51 23.17 -10.60
CA ARG A 631 17.72 24.62 -10.66
C ARG A 631 17.31 25.11 -12.04
N ARG A 632 16.43 26.12 -12.09
CA ARG A 632 16.02 26.80 -13.32
C ARG A 632 17.20 27.43 -14.05
#